data_AF-A0A937V3D4-F1
#
_entry.id   AF-A0A937V3D4-F1
#
_cell.length_a   1.000
_cell.length_b   1.000
_cell.length_c   1.000
_cell.angle_alpha   90.00
_cell.angle_beta   90.00
_cell.angle_gamma   90.00
#
_symmetry.space_group_name_H-M   'P 1'
#
loop_
_entity.id
_entity.type
_entity.pdbx_description
1 polymer ?
#
loop_
_entity_poly.entity_id
_entity_poly.type
_entity_poly.pdbx_seq_one_letter_code
_entity_poly.pdbx_strand_id
1 'polypeptide(L)'
;MNRSMYFPLRFSRPSMFKALLFGVSTVGLLFNGAAQAQSPADIAQYTAVARQIEQQRMLDFAEVKRLMAGNVPENVCQQGNIPSKVREICDRFDNNSRTILQKSGMSVSKFNEAIRFCQQNPKPKECPARPR
;
A
#
# COMPACT_ATOMS: atom_id res chain seq x y z
N MET A 1 -9.62 18.73 9.90
CA MET A 1 -9.16 18.20 8.59
C MET A 1 -8.38 16.92 8.82
N ASN A 2 -9.03 15.76 8.70
CA ASN A 2 -8.42 14.46 9.00
C ASN A 2 -8.34 13.63 7.71
N ARG A 3 -7.28 13.82 6.92
CA ARG A 3 -7.01 12.96 5.76
C ARG A 3 -6.25 11.73 6.24
N SER A 4 -6.98 10.66 6.51
CA SER A 4 -6.43 9.34 6.79
C SER A 4 -5.50 8.92 5.65
N MET A 5 -4.28 8.47 5.97
CA MET A 5 -3.47 7.81 4.96
C MET A 5 -4.19 6.53 4.55
N TYR A 6 -4.42 6.35 3.25
CA TYR A 6 -4.94 5.09 2.74
C TYR A 6 -3.82 4.06 2.77
N PHE A 7 -3.66 3.38 3.92
CA PHE A 7 -2.96 2.11 3.98
C PHE A 7 -4.01 0.99 3.92
N PRO A 8 -4.46 0.55 2.74
CA PRO A 8 -5.24 -0.67 2.65
C PRO A 8 -4.30 -1.85 2.91
N LEU A 9 -4.26 -2.35 4.15
CA LEU A 9 -3.68 -3.66 4.46
C LEU A 9 -4.62 -4.73 3.89
N ARG A 10 -4.62 -4.87 2.56
CA ARG A 10 -5.30 -6.00 1.90
C ARG A 10 -4.35 -7.19 1.88
N PHE A 11 -4.56 -8.11 2.82
CA PHE A 11 -4.07 -9.49 2.72
C PHE A 11 -4.87 -10.22 1.64
N SER A 12 -4.56 -9.99 0.37
CA SER A 12 -5.23 -10.70 -0.72
C SER A 12 -4.60 -12.09 -0.89
N ARG A 13 -5.30 -13.13 -0.40
CA ARG A 13 -5.08 -14.52 -0.82
C ARG A 13 -5.35 -14.63 -2.33
N PRO A 14 -4.45 -15.21 -3.15
CA PRO A 14 -4.74 -15.44 -4.56
C PRO A 14 -5.73 -16.60 -4.70
N SER A 15 -6.94 -16.31 -5.22
CA SER A 15 -7.90 -17.33 -5.64
C SER A 15 -7.66 -17.64 -7.12
N MET A 16 -7.24 -18.86 -7.43
CA MET A 16 -7.04 -19.31 -8.82
C MET A 16 -8.39 -19.69 -9.43
N PHE A 17 -8.95 -18.83 -10.29
CA PHE A 17 -9.99 -19.24 -11.22
C PHE A 17 -9.34 -19.68 -12.55
N LYS A 18 -9.32 -20.99 -12.79
CA LYS A 18 -9.08 -21.56 -14.13
C LYS A 18 -10.39 -21.47 -14.92
N ALA A 19 -10.40 -20.67 -15.99
CA ALA A 19 -11.44 -20.72 -17.02
C ALA A 19 -10.88 -21.42 -18.26
N LEU A 20 -11.58 -22.46 -18.72
CA LEU A 20 -11.27 -23.25 -19.89
C LEU A 20 -11.81 -22.54 -21.16
N LEU A 21 -11.04 -22.69 -22.25
CA LEU A 21 -11.18 -22.06 -23.57
C LEU A 21 -12.40 -22.53 -24.36
N PHE A 22 -12.97 -21.65 -25.21
CA PHE A 22 -13.43 -21.95 -26.58
C PHE A 22 -13.75 -20.64 -27.34
N GLY A 23 -13.41 -20.55 -28.63
CA GLY A 23 -14.11 -19.68 -29.59
C GLY A 23 -13.25 -18.77 -30.48
N VAL A 24 -13.29 -19.02 -31.79
CA VAL A 24 -12.56 -18.41 -32.91
C VAL A 24 -13.12 -17.04 -33.35
N SER A 25 -12.27 -16.07 -33.74
CA SER A 25 -12.36 -15.25 -34.99
C SER A 25 -11.63 -13.90 -34.93
N THR A 26 -11.07 -13.55 -36.08
CA THR A 26 -10.12 -12.47 -36.42
C THR A 26 -10.75 -11.07 -36.56
N VAL A 27 -10.17 -10.03 -35.94
CA VAL A 27 -10.04 -8.65 -36.48
C VAL A 27 -8.83 -7.99 -35.84
N GLY A 28 -7.92 -7.48 -36.67
CA GLY A 28 -6.72 -6.75 -36.25
C GLY A 28 -7.06 -5.38 -35.66
N LEU A 29 -6.49 -5.07 -34.51
CA LEU A 29 -6.45 -3.73 -33.95
C LEU A 29 -4.98 -3.41 -33.66
N LEU A 30 -4.39 -2.57 -34.52
CA LEU A 30 -3.09 -1.97 -34.31
C LEU A 30 -3.24 -0.91 -33.20
N PHE A 31 -3.07 -1.32 -31.95
CA PHE A 31 -2.94 -0.39 -30.83
C PHE A 31 -1.51 0.15 -30.78
N ASN A 32 -1.19 1.13 -31.64
CA ASN A 32 -0.07 2.03 -31.38
C ASN A 32 -0.54 3.12 -30.42
N GLY A 33 -0.60 2.74 -29.15
CA GLY A 33 -0.93 3.64 -28.06
C GLY A 33 -0.12 3.22 -26.85
N ALA A 34 1.21 3.38 -26.90
CA ALA A 34 1.98 3.51 -25.69
C ALA A 34 1.62 4.86 -25.06
N ALA A 35 0.42 4.97 -24.50
CA ALA A 35 0.14 5.94 -23.48
C ALA A 35 1.03 5.54 -22.30
N GLN A 36 2.27 6.03 -22.29
CA GLN A 36 3.08 6.05 -21.09
C GLN A 36 2.29 6.92 -20.13
N ALA A 37 1.56 6.30 -19.20
CA ALA A 37 1.05 6.99 -18.04
C ALA A 37 2.28 7.66 -17.42
N GLN A 38 2.41 8.98 -17.58
CA GLN A 38 3.54 9.72 -17.03
C GLN A 38 3.58 9.38 -15.55
N SER A 39 4.68 8.75 -15.13
CA SER A 39 4.85 8.48 -13.71
C SER A 39 4.86 9.82 -12.98
N PRO A 40 4.28 9.90 -11.78
CA PRO A 40 4.50 11.04 -10.92
C PRO A 40 6.00 11.33 -10.88
N ALA A 41 6.38 12.59 -11.06
CA ALA A 41 7.78 13.00 -11.14
C ALA A 41 8.64 12.49 -9.97
N ASP A 42 8.00 12.10 -8.86
CA ASP A 42 8.61 11.75 -7.59
C ASP A 42 8.48 10.25 -7.20
N ILE A 43 8.28 9.31 -8.13
CA ILE A 43 8.16 7.86 -7.79
C ILE A 43 9.39 7.33 -7.02
N ALA A 44 10.58 7.83 -7.30
CA ALA A 44 11.79 7.47 -6.53
C ALA A 44 11.69 7.91 -5.07
N GLN A 45 11.23 9.14 -4.82
CA GLN A 45 11.02 9.67 -3.46
C GLN A 45 9.90 8.89 -2.75
N TYR A 46 8.80 8.60 -3.45
CA TYR A 46 7.71 7.75 -2.92
C TYR A 46 8.26 6.39 -2.50
N THR A 47 9.10 5.76 -3.32
CA THR A 47 9.69 4.45 -3.04
C THR A 47 10.56 4.48 -1.78
N ALA A 48 11.38 5.52 -1.62
CA ALA A 48 12.22 5.69 -0.43
C ALA A 48 11.38 5.90 0.84
N VAL A 49 10.37 6.76 0.77
CA VAL A 49 9.44 7.05 1.89
C VAL A 49 8.62 5.81 2.26
N ALA A 50 8.04 5.13 1.26
CA ALA A 50 7.23 3.94 1.48
C ALA A 50 8.04 2.82 2.14
N ARG A 51 9.33 2.67 1.78
CA ARG A 51 10.23 1.72 2.44
C ARG A 51 10.45 2.04 3.91
N GLN A 52 10.67 3.31 4.26
CA GLN A 52 10.84 3.72 5.65
C GLN A 52 9.58 3.48 6.49
N ILE A 53 8.41 3.81 5.92
CA ILE A 53 7.13 3.54 6.59
C ILE A 53 6.92 2.03 6.77
N GLU A 54 7.26 1.21 5.77
CA GLU A 54 7.12 -0.25 5.88
C GLU A 54 8.04 -0.85 6.94
N GLN A 55 9.28 -0.36 7.05
CA GLN A 55 10.20 -0.78 8.12
C GLN A 55 9.60 -0.50 9.49
N GLN A 56 9.05 0.70 9.70
CA GLN A 56 8.38 1.06 10.95
C GLN A 56 7.16 0.18 11.20
N ARG A 57 6.34 -0.07 10.17
CA ARG A 57 5.17 -0.95 10.26
C ARG A 57 5.54 -2.35 10.71
N MET A 58 6.63 -2.93 10.18
CA MET A 58 7.09 -4.26 10.58
C MET A 58 7.48 -4.33 12.05
N LEU A 59 8.15 -3.30 12.57
CA LEU A 59 8.52 -3.21 13.99
C LEU A 59 7.28 -3.12 14.88
N ASP A 60 6.36 -2.21 14.55
CA ASP A 60 5.11 -2.01 15.28
C ASP A 60 4.23 -3.28 15.22
N PHE A 61 4.13 -3.93 14.06
CA PHE A 61 3.37 -5.16 13.89
C PHE A 61 3.95 -6.33 14.68
N ALA A 62 5.28 -6.44 14.79
CA ALA A 62 5.90 -7.45 15.63
C ALA A 62 5.53 -7.28 17.11
N GLU A 63 5.46 -6.04 17.59
CA GLU A 63 5.02 -5.74 18.95
C GLU A 63 3.53 -6.09 19.16
N VAL A 64 2.67 -5.68 18.23
CA VAL A 64 1.24 -6.05 18.24
C VAL A 64 1.07 -7.57 18.26
N LYS A 65 1.81 -8.29 17.42
CA LYS A 65 1.78 -9.76 17.37
C LYS A 65 2.15 -10.38 18.71
N ARG A 66 3.13 -9.82 19.42
CA ARG A 66 3.50 -10.25 20.77
C ARG A 66 2.37 -10.01 21.78
N LEU A 67 1.75 -8.83 21.75
CA LEU A 67 0.67 -8.45 22.66
C LEU A 67 -0.61 -9.26 22.45
N MET A 68 -0.88 -9.69 21.21
CA MET A 68 -2.08 -10.45 20.85
C MET A 68 -1.83 -11.97 20.77
N ALA A 69 -0.73 -12.45 21.37
CA ALA A 69 -0.36 -13.87 21.38
C ALA A 69 -0.38 -14.52 19.97
N GLY A 70 0.04 -13.76 18.95
CA GLY A 70 0.07 -14.21 17.56
C GLY A 70 -1.23 -14.03 16.77
N ASN A 71 -2.36 -13.83 17.43
CA ASN A 71 -3.68 -13.74 16.80
C ASN A 71 -4.05 -12.28 16.49
N VAL A 72 -3.41 -11.72 15.46
CA VAL A 72 -3.67 -10.35 15.02
C VAL A 72 -4.74 -10.35 13.93
N PRO A 73 -5.88 -9.68 14.13
CA PRO A 73 -6.90 -9.55 13.09
C PRO A 73 -6.40 -8.67 11.94
N GLU A 74 -6.96 -8.88 10.75
CA GLU A 74 -6.74 -7.95 9.65
C GLU A 74 -7.19 -6.55 10.02
N ASN A 75 -6.44 -5.54 9.55
CA ASN A 75 -6.72 -4.14 9.83
C ASN A 75 -6.88 -3.85 11.33
N VAL A 76 -6.05 -4.45 12.19
CA VAL A 76 -6.12 -4.31 13.65
C VAL A 76 -6.30 -2.86 14.14
N CYS A 77 -5.64 -1.90 13.51
CA CYS A 77 -5.75 -0.48 13.88
C CYS A 77 -7.10 0.18 13.54
N GLN A 78 -7.94 -0.47 12.75
CA GLN A 78 -9.31 -0.01 12.43
C GLN A 78 -10.37 -0.67 13.31
N GLN A 79 -9.99 -1.67 14.12
CA GLN A 79 -10.90 -2.38 15.00
C GLN A 79 -11.28 -1.50 16.19
N GLY A 80 -12.57 -1.45 16.53
CA GLY A 80 -13.04 -0.66 17.68
C GLY A 80 -12.65 -1.26 19.03
N ASN A 81 -12.50 -2.59 19.09
CA ASN A 81 -12.32 -3.38 20.31
C ASN A 81 -10.91 -3.97 20.45
N ILE A 82 -9.88 -3.15 20.29
CA ILE A 82 -8.47 -3.56 20.53
C ILE A 82 -7.98 -3.19 21.93
N PRO A 83 -7.02 -3.95 22.49
CA PRO A 83 -6.37 -3.59 23.75
C PRO A 83 -5.74 -2.19 23.68
N SER A 84 -5.76 -1.44 24.78
CA SER A 84 -5.26 -0.06 24.82
C SER A 84 -3.80 0.06 24.33
N LYS A 85 -2.92 -0.87 24.72
CA LYS A 85 -1.54 -0.89 24.23
C LYS A 85 -1.42 -1.09 22.71
N VAL A 86 -2.32 -1.89 22.11
CA VAL A 86 -2.35 -2.05 20.65
C VAL A 86 -2.78 -0.76 19.98
N ARG A 87 -3.74 -0.03 20.58
CA ARG A 87 -4.16 1.29 20.08
C ARG A 87 -3.02 2.31 20.14
N GLU A 88 -2.28 2.35 21.25
CA GLU A 88 -1.09 3.22 21.38
C GLU A 88 -0.04 2.94 20.30
N ILE A 89 0.19 1.67 19.95
CA ILE A 89 1.10 1.29 18.87
C ILE A 89 0.56 1.77 17.50
N CYS A 90 -0.75 1.65 17.27
CA CYS A 90 -1.39 2.16 16.05
C CYS A 90 -1.26 3.69 15.93
N ASP A 91 -1.46 4.42 17.02
CA ASP A 91 -1.31 5.88 17.06
C ASP A 91 0.16 6.28 16.83
N ARG A 92 1.10 5.54 17.44
CA ARG A 92 2.54 5.72 17.21
C ARG A 92 2.90 5.49 15.74
N PHE A 93 2.38 4.44 15.11
CA PHE A 93 2.61 4.16 13.69
C PHE A 93 2.09 5.28 12.78
N ASP A 94 0.87 5.80 13.02
CA ASP A 94 0.32 6.91 12.23
C ASP A 94 1.19 8.18 12.38
N ASN A 95 1.58 8.51 13.62
CA ASN A 95 2.41 9.68 13.92
C ASN A 95 3.82 9.57 13.28
N ASN A 96 4.45 8.40 13.38
CA ASN A 96 5.74 8.16 12.76
C ASN A 96 5.66 8.25 11.23
N SER A 97 4.60 7.68 10.63
CA SER A 97 4.38 7.77 9.19
C SER A 97 4.23 9.22 8.72
N ARG A 98 3.48 10.05 9.46
CA ARG A 98 3.35 11.50 9.17
C ARG A 98 4.69 12.21 9.31
N THR A 99 5.47 11.87 10.33
CA THR A 99 6.80 12.45 10.56
C THR A 99 7.77 12.10 9.43
N ILE A 100 7.75 10.86 8.94
CA ILE A 100 8.56 10.42 7.79
C ILE A 100 8.19 11.23 6.55
N LEU A 101 6.90 11.38 6.25
CA LEU A 101 6.44 12.21 5.13
C LEU A 101 6.90 13.66 5.25
N GLN A 102 6.71 14.28 6.42
CA GLN A 102 7.14 15.65 6.68
C GLN A 102 8.65 15.84 6.46
N LYS A 103 9.47 14.95 7.04
CA LYS A 103 10.94 15.00 6.89
C LYS A 103 11.40 14.80 5.46
N SER A 104 10.66 14.01 4.67
CA SER A 104 10.95 13.79 3.26
C SER A 104 10.58 14.97 2.36
N GLY A 105 9.75 15.91 2.83
CA GLY A 105 9.14 16.95 2.00
C GLY A 105 8.00 16.46 1.10
N MET A 106 7.64 15.18 1.17
CA MET A 106 6.52 14.62 0.42
C MET A 106 5.20 14.87 1.16
N SER A 107 4.27 15.55 0.50
CA SER A 107 2.91 15.71 1.03
C SER A 107 2.14 14.39 1.00
N VAL A 108 1.19 14.23 1.92
CA VAL A 108 0.25 13.09 1.93
C VAL A 108 -0.49 12.97 0.59
N SER A 109 -0.79 14.09 -0.07
CA SER A 109 -1.48 14.08 -1.38
C SER A 109 -0.61 13.45 -2.46
N LYS A 110 0.66 13.87 -2.56
CA LYS A 110 1.63 13.29 -3.51
C LYS A 110 1.88 11.82 -3.24
N PHE A 111 2.03 11.44 -1.97
CA PHE A 111 2.18 10.04 -1.58
C PHE A 111 0.98 9.19 -2.02
N ASN A 112 -0.24 9.66 -1.77
CA ASN A 112 -1.46 8.96 -2.18
C ASN A 112 -1.65 8.91 -3.71
N GLU A 113 -1.17 9.92 -4.44
CA GLU A 113 -1.17 9.93 -5.90
C GLU A 113 -0.23 8.85 -6.46
N ALA A 114 0.98 8.74 -5.92
CA ALA A 114 1.91 7.67 -6.26
C ALA A 114 1.32 6.28 -5.95
N ILE A 115 0.61 6.11 -4.83
CA ILE A 115 -0.13 4.87 -4.54
C ILE A 115 -1.14 4.56 -5.64
N ARG A 116 -1.99 5.52 -6.02
CA ARG A 116 -3.01 5.31 -7.07
C ARG A 116 -2.35 4.95 -8.41
N PHE A 117 -1.30 5.66 -8.78
CA PHE A 117 -0.50 5.36 -9.96
C PHE A 117 0.01 3.90 -9.92
N CYS A 118 0.62 3.48 -8.80
CA CYS A 118 1.11 2.11 -8.64
C CYS A 118 0.01 1.04 -8.65
N GLN A 119 -1.22 1.37 -8.27
CA GLN A 119 -2.36 0.44 -8.29
C GLN A 119 -2.95 0.26 -9.69
N GLN A 120 -2.98 1.33 -10.49
CA GLN A 120 -3.60 1.35 -11.81
C GLN A 120 -2.66 0.81 -12.91
N ASN A 121 -1.36 0.79 -12.64
CA ASN A 121 -0.35 0.32 -13.58
C ASN A 121 0.13 -1.10 -13.16
N PRO A 122 -0.19 -2.17 -13.91
CA PRO A 122 -0.02 -3.56 -13.46
C PRO A 122 1.42 -4.09 -13.45
N LYS A 123 2.41 -3.32 -13.96
CA LYS A 123 3.85 -3.65 -13.89
C LYS A 123 4.73 -2.39 -13.90
N PRO A 124 4.63 -1.50 -12.91
CA PRO A 124 5.53 -0.36 -12.88
C PRO A 124 6.86 -0.93 -12.39
N LYS A 125 7.87 -1.00 -13.26
CA LYS A 125 9.26 -1.29 -12.84
C LYS A 125 9.72 -0.40 -11.67
N GLU A 126 9.00 0.70 -11.47
CA GLU A 126 9.29 1.80 -10.57
C GLU A 126 8.50 1.74 -9.25
N CYS A 127 7.48 0.88 -9.12
CA CYS A 127 6.67 0.82 -7.90
C CYS A 127 7.19 -0.28 -6.96
N PRO A 128 7.49 0.04 -5.68
CA PRO A 128 7.87 -0.97 -4.71
C PRO A 128 6.75 -1.99 -4.54
N ALA A 129 7.14 -3.23 -4.23
CA ALA A 129 6.20 -4.26 -3.81
C ALA A 129 5.30 -3.69 -2.70
N ARG A 130 3.99 -3.91 -2.83
CA ARG A 130 3.02 -3.34 -1.91
C ARG A 130 3.35 -3.80 -0.47
N PRO A 131 3.57 -2.87 0.49
CA PRO A 131 3.73 -3.24 1.89
C PRO A 131 2.47 -4.01 2.34
N ARG A 132 2.65 -5.19 2.95
CA ARG A 132 1.57 -6.16 3.22
C ARG A 132 1.02 -6.08 4.63
#